data_AF-A0A349ZQB9-F1
#
_entry.id   AF-A0A349ZQB9-F1
#
_cell.length_a   1.000
_cell.length_b   1.000
_cell.length_c   1.000
_cell.angle_alpha   90.00
_cell.angle_beta   90.00
_cell.angle_gamma   90.00
#
_symmetry.space_group_name_H-M   'P 1'
#
loop_
_entity.id
_entity.type
_entity.pdbx_description
1 polymer ?
#
loop_
_entity_poly.entity_id
_entity_poly.type
_entity_poly.pdbx_seq_one_letter_code
_entity_poly.pdbx_strand_id
1 'polypeptide(L)'
;MDGMLSQDEINALLNGMMEGGDDAAAAPSGDAPQAAPAASGGEKQVPDESLLTDIEKDAVGEVANISMGTSATTLYSLVNQKVNITTPVVELATWDQIVEDYERPCVFVKIKYTVGLDGTNIMVLKEDDVKIITDL
;
A
#
# COMPACT_ATOMS: atom_id res chain seq x y z
N MET A 1 3.01 27.16 -56.59
CA MET A 1 3.08 25.70 -56.45
C MET A 1 3.12 25.40 -54.96
N ASP A 2 2.28 24.45 -54.56
CA ASP A 2 1.95 24.07 -53.20
C ASP A 2 3.12 23.93 -52.23
N GLY A 3 2.87 24.41 -51.02
CA GLY A 3 3.56 24.00 -49.81
C GLY A 3 2.53 23.94 -48.69
N MET A 4 1.48 23.12 -48.89
CA MET A 4 0.55 22.74 -47.82
C MET A 4 1.36 22.35 -46.60
N LEU A 5 1.04 22.96 -45.46
CA LEU A 5 1.60 22.58 -44.17
C LEU A 5 1.34 21.09 -43.95
N SER A 6 2.35 20.40 -43.40
CA SER A 6 2.22 18.99 -43.06
C SER A 6 1.16 18.79 -41.96
N GLN A 7 0.52 17.63 -41.94
CA GLN A 7 -0.51 17.31 -40.94
C GLN A 7 0.01 17.45 -39.49
N ASP A 8 1.31 17.28 -39.29
CA ASP A 8 1.98 17.43 -37.99
C ASP A 8 2.11 18.89 -37.56
N GLU A 9 2.38 19.82 -38.50
CA GLU A 9 2.39 21.26 -38.24
C GLU A 9 0.99 21.80 -37.95
N ILE A 10 -0.03 21.25 -38.62
CA ILE A 10 -1.44 21.56 -38.33
C ILE A 10 -1.79 21.13 -36.90
N ASN A 11 -1.38 19.93 -36.49
CA ASN A 11 -1.63 19.43 -35.13
C ASN A 11 -0.91 20.26 -34.06
N ALA A 12 0.33 20.69 -34.32
CA ALA A 12 1.08 21.56 -33.41
C ALA A 12 0.44 22.95 -33.25
N LEU A 13 -0.08 23.52 -34.34
CA LEU A 13 -0.83 24.79 -34.30
C LEU A 13 -2.16 24.66 -33.56
N LEU A 14 -2.90 23.56 -33.79
CA LEU A 14 -4.20 23.35 -33.16
C LEU A 14 -4.07 23.17 -31.64
N ASN A 15 -3.03 22.45 -31.19
CA ASN A 15 -2.82 22.18 -29.77
C ASN A 15 -2.28 23.41 -29.01
N GLY A 16 -1.61 24.34 -29.71
CA GLY A 16 -1.15 25.60 -29.12
C GLY A 16 -2.23 26.69 -29.00
N MET A 17 -3.42 26.50 -29.58
CA MET A 17 -4.49 27.51 -29.62
C MET A 17 -5.67 27.19 -28.69
N MET A 18 -5.64 26.06 -27.96
CA MET A 18 -6.74 25.63 -27.08
C MET A 18 -6.62 26.09 -25.62
N GLU A 19 -5.58 26.86 -25.26
CA GLU A 19 -5.57 27.64 -24.01
C GLU A 19 -6.16 29.04 -24.24
N GLY A 20 -7.50 29.15 -24.15
CA GLY A 20 -8.15 30.46 -24.05
C GLY A 20 -9.65 30.50 -24.40
N GLY A 21 -10.51 30.38 -23.39
CA GLY A 21 -11.73 31.17 -23.28
C GLY A 21 -13.01 30.67 -23.96
N ASP A 22 -13.90 30.13 -23.12
CA ASP A 22 -15.34 30.42 -22.99
C ASP A 22 -16.30 30.48 -24.22
N ASP A 23 -17.32 29.62 -24.08
CA ASP A 23 -18.77 29.90 -24.19
C ASP A 23 -19.61 29.38 -25.38
N ALA A 24 -20.76 28.85 -24.97
CA ALA A 24 -22.06 28.72 -25.65
C ALA A 24 -22.36 27.59 -26.68
N ALA A 25 -22.93 26.51 -26.11
CA ALA A 25 -24.29 25.98 -26.37
C ALA A 25 -24.63 25.15 -27.63
N ALA A 26 -24.94 23.85 -27.44
CA ALA A 26 -26.29 23.26 -27.53
C ALA A 26 -26.26 21.71 -27.72
N ALA A 27 -26.90 20.98 -26.80
CA ALA A 27 -27.20 19.53 -26.84
C ALA A 27 -28.64 19.30 -27.45
N PRO A 28 -29.22 18.08 -27.63
CA PRO A 28 -28.87 16.80 -26.99
C PRO A 28 -29.08 15.46 -27.76
N SER A 29 -28.57 14.39 -27.12
CA SER A 29 -29.07 12.99 -27.04
C SER A 29 -29.10 12.08 -28.28
N GLY A 30 -28.20 11.09 -28.28
CA GLY A 30 -28.26 9.85 -29.07
C GLY A 30 -27.57 8.71 -28.31
N ASP A 31 -28.33 7.66 -28.04
CA ASP A 31 -28.04 6.48 -27.22
C ASP A 31 -26.99 5.54 -27.85
N ALA A 32 -25.92 5.22 -27.13
CA ALA A 32 -25.08 4.04 -27.35
C ALA A 32 -24.30 3.72 -26.06
N PRO A 33 -24.32 2.47 -25.56
CA PRO A 33 -23.60 2.10 -24.34
C PRO A 33 -22.10 2.03 -24.64
N GLN A 34 -21.36 3.04 -24.20
CA GLN A 34 -19.90 3.03 -24.27
C GLN A 34 -19.38 2.04 -23.23
N ALA A 35 -18.75 0.99 -23.76
CA ALA A 35 -18.10 -0.08 -23.04
C ALA A 35 -17.18 0.45 -21.93
N ALA A 36 -17.19 -0.29 -20.82
CA ALA A 36 -16.34 -0.10 -19.66
C ALA A 36 -14.88 0.20 -20.05
N PRO A 37 -14.21 1.17 -19.41
CA PRO A 37 -12.77 1.16 -19.40
C PRO A 37 -12.34 -0.06 -18.59
N ALA A 38 -11.73 -0.99 -19.33
CA ALA A 38 -11.03 -2.15 -18.85
C ALA A 38 -10.07 -1.77 -17.71
N ALA A 39 -9.93 -2.72 -16.80
CA ALA A 39 -8.97 -2.77 -15.70
C ALA A 39 -7.71 -1.95 -16.00
N SER A 40 -7.51 -0.89 -15.22
CA SER A 40 -6.16 -0.41 -14.93
C SER A 40 -5.40 -1.59 -14.34
N GLY A 41 -4.59 -2.24 -15.17
CA GLY A 41 -3.57 -3.16 -14.70
C GLY A 41 -2.71 -2.37 -13.73
N GLY A 42 -2.93 -2.60 -12.44
CA GLY A 42 -2.04 -2.13 -11.41
C GLY A 42 -0.69 -2.76 -11.71
N GLU A 43 0.25 -1.95 -12.19
CA GLU A 43 1.65 -2.34 -12.22
C GLU A 43 1.98 -2.78 -10.79
N LYS A 44 2.29 -4.07 -10.62
CA LYS A 44 2.63 -4.63 -9.32
C LYS A 44 3.89 -3.90 -8.88
N GLN A 45 3.74 -2.89 -8.02
CA GLN A 45 4.86 -2.13 -7.49
C GLN A 45 5.70 -3.10 -6.66
N VAL A 46 6.79 -3.57 -7.27
CA VAL A 46 7.80 -4.35 -6.58
C VAL A 46 8.50 -3.40 -5.61
N PRO A 47 8.60 -3.74 -4.31
CA PRO A 47 9.38 -2.95 -3.37
C PRO A 47 10.80 -2.76 -3.90
N ASP A 48 11.30 -1.53 -3.86
CA ASP A 48 12.70 -1.28 -4.14
C ASP A 48 13.55 -1.82 -2.98
N GLU A 49 14.15 -3.00 -3.17
CA GLU A 49 14.96 -3.66 -2.14
C GLU A 49 16.19 -2.84 -1.72
N SER A 50 16.56 -1.81 -2.48
CA SER A 50 17.66 -0.90 -2.14
C SER A 50 17.31 0.13 -1.06
N LEU A 51 16.03 0.22 -0.66
CA LEU A 51 15.58 1.16 0.38
C LEU A 51 16.12 0.83 1.78
N LEU A 52 16.48 -0.43 2.04
CA LEU A 52 17.11 -0.85 3.29
C LEU A 52 18.33 -1.72 3.00
N THR A 53 19.48 -1.34 3.56
CA THR A 53 20.68 -2.18 3.53
C THR A 53 20.52 -3.41 4.42
N ASP A 54 21.32 -4.46 4.17
CA ASP A 54 21.28 -5.68 4.97
C ASP A 54 21.58 -5.42 6.45
N ILE A 55 22.46 -4.45 6.74
CA ILE A 55 22.79 -4.04 8.12
C ILE A 55 21.58 -3.38 8.80
N GLU A 56 20.83 -2.56 8.07
CA GLU A 56 19.62 -1.93 8.60
C GLU A 56 18.49 -2.94 8.82
N LYS A 57 18.33 -3.92 7.91
CA LYS A 57 17.38 -5.03 8.09
C LYS A 57 17.71 -5.85 9.32
N ASP A 58 18.99 -6.17 9.54
CA ASP A 58 19.45 -6.88 10.73
C ASP A 58 19.22 -6.07 12.01
N ALA A 59 19.51 -4.77 11.98
CA ALA A 59 19.23 -3.87 13.11
C ALA A 59 17.73 -3.81 13.44
N VAL A 60 16.85 -3.75 12.44
CA VAL A 60 15.39 -3.82 12.64
C VAL A 60 14.98 -5.18 13.22
N GLY A 61 15.55 -6.27 12.71
CA GLY A 61 15.31 -7.62 13.20
C GLY A 61 15.68 -7.80 14.67
N GLU A 62 16.84 -7.28 15.08
CA GLU A 62 17.30 -7.35 16.47
C GLU A 62 16.44 -6.50 17.40
N VAL A 63 16.07 -5.29 16.97
CA VAL A 63 15.13 -4.44 17.73
C VAL A 63 13.78 -5.13 17.88
N ALA A 64 13.27 -5.76 16.82
CA ALA A 64 12.01 -6.50 16.85
C ALA A 64 12.08 -7.71 17.78
N ASN A 65 13.18 -8.48 17.72
CA ASN A 65 13.40 -9.65 18.57
C ASN A 65 13.41 -9.27 20.07
N ILE A 66 14.14 -8.20 20.43
CA ILE A 66 14.17 -7.69 21.82
C ILE A 66 12.79 -7.17 22.24
N SER A 67 12.15 -6.34 21.40
CA SER A 67 10.86 -5.73 21.70
C SER A 67 9.76 -6.79 21.90
N MET A 68 9.70 -7.79 21.02
CA MET A 68 8.75 -8.88 21.17
C MET A 68 9.08 -9.75 22.40
N GLY A 69 10.35 -10.03 22.69
CA GLY A 69 10.74 -10.76 23.90
C GLY A 69 10.24 -10.11 25.20
N THR A 70 10.33 -8.78 25.30
CA THR A 70 9.75 -8.05 26.44
C THR A 70 8.22 -8.15 26.47
N SER A 71 7.57 -8.04 25.32
CA SER A 71 6.12 -8.18 25.18
C SER A 71 5.62 -9.58 25.56
N ALA A 72 6.38 -10.63 25.24
CA ALA A 72 6.09 -12.01 25.63
C ALA A 72 6.03 -12.18 27.15
N THR A 73 6.94 -11.51 27.87
CA THR A 73 6.97 -11.53 29.33
C THR A 73 5.74 -10.83 29.93
N THR A 74 5.31 -9.72 29.33
CA THR A 74 4.06 -9.04 29.71
C THR A 74 2.84 -9.91 29.40
N LEU A 75 2.77 -10.51 28.21
CA LEU A 75 1.69 -11.42 27.84
C LEU A 75 1.62 -12.62 28.79
N TYR A 76 2.77 -13.23 29.15
CA TYR A 76 2.84 -14.29 30.17
C TYR A 76 2.14 -13.88 31.46
N SER A 77 2.32 -12.63 31.89
CA SER A 77 1.71 -12.12 33.12
C SER A 77 0.20 -11.86 32.96
N LEU A 78 -0.28 -11.58 31.74
CA LEU A 78 -1.69 -11.33 31.44
C LEU A 78 -2.50 -12.62 31.24
N VAL A 79 -1.94 -13.60 30.51
CA VAL A 79 -2.62 -14.87 30.20
C VAL A 79 -2.21 -16.02 31.12
N ASN A 80 -1.27 -15.79 32.04
CA ASN A 80 -0.73 -16.78 32.99
C ASN A 80 -0.23 -18.08 32.31
N GLN A 81 0.27 -17.98 31.09
CA GLN A 81 0.80 -19.09 30.30
C GLN A 81 2.13 -18.71 29.67
N LYS A 82 3.07 -19.68 29.64
CA LYS A 82 4.41 -19.48 29.07
C LYS A 82 4.33 -19.11 27.59
N VAL A 83 4.65 -17.86 27.28
CA VAL A 83 4.80 -17.36 25.91
C VAL A 83 6.28 -17.38 25.54
N ASN A 84 6.62 -18.03 24.43
CA ASN A 84 7.96 -17.95 23.84
C ASN A 84 7.84 -17.23 22.50
N ILE A 85 8.76 -16.32 22.23
CA ILE A 85 8.87 -15.65 20.93
C ILE A 85 10.23 -15.96 20.32
N THR A 86 10.24 -16.18 19.01
CA THR A 86 11.43 -16.44 18.19
C THR A 86 11.76 -15.23 17.32
N THR A 87 12.96 -15.22 16.76
CA THR A 87 13.43 -14.14 15.87
C THR A 87 12.51 -14.00 14.65
N PRO A 88 11.96 -12.81 14.38
CA PRO A 88 11.14 -12.56 13.20
C PRO A 88 12.00 -12.46 11.94
N VAL A 89 11.38 -12.66 10.78
CA VAL A 89 11.98 -12.38 9.47
C VAL A 89 11.59 -10.96 9.05
N VAL A 90 12.54 -10.20 8.50
CA VAL A 90 12.35 -8.81 8.07
C VAL A 90 12.40 -8.73 6.55
N GLU A 91 11.32 -8.24 5.95
CA GLU A 91 11.19 -8.09 4.50
C GLU A 91 10.57 -6.73 4.17
N LEU A 92 10.91 -6.21 2.99
CA LEU A 92 10.27 -5.02 2.44
C LEU A 92 9.04 -5.46 1.65
N ALA A 93 7.89 -4.88 1.97
CA ALA A 93 6.63 -5.17 1.29
C ALA A 93 5.87 -3.88 0.98
N THR A 94 5.14 -3.86 -0.13
CA THR A 94 4.17 -2.81 -0.44
C THR A 94 2.82 -3.10 0.21
N TRP A 95 1.98 -2.07 0.29
CA TRP A 95 0.64 -2.21 0.86
C TRP A 95 -0.20 -3.26 0.11
N ASP A 96 -0.10 -3.30 -1.22
CA ASP A 96 -0.85 -4.25 -2.04
C ASP A 96 -0.43 -5.70 -1.78
N GLN A 97 0.87 -5.95 -1.57
CA GLN A 97 1.37 -7.27 -1.16
C GLN A 97 0.80 -7.68 0.20
N ILE A 98 0.82 -6.77 1.20
CA ILE A 98 0.23 -7.04 2.52
C ILE A 98 -1.27 -7.33 2.42
N VAL A 99 -1.99 -6.71 1.49
CA VAL A 99 -3.43 -6.97 1.32
C VAL A 99 -3.69 -8.31 0.61
N GLU A 100 -2.80 -8.72 -0.29
CA GLU A 100 -2.87 -9.98 -1.04
C GLU A 100 -2.46 -11.19 -0.18
N ASP A 101 -1.41 -11.04 0.64
CA ASP A 101 -0.77 -12.14 1.38
C ASP A 101 -1.56 -12.58 2.63
N TYR A 102 -2.41 -11.71 3.18
CA TYR A 102 -3.10 -11.99 4.44
C TYR A 102 -4.55 -12.45 4.26
N GLU A 103 -4.82 -13.63 4.82
CA GLU A 103 -6.13 -14.29 4.80
C GLU A 103 -7.19 -13.51 5.61
N ARG A 104 -8.44 -13.51 5.11
CA ARG A 104 -9.59 -12.91 5.78
C ARG A 104 -10.54 -14.01 6.26
N PRO A 105 -11.18 -13.88 7.44
CA PRO A 105 -11.11 -12.75 8.37
C PRO A 105 -9.82 -12.70 9.19
N CYS A 106 -9.39 -11.49 9.55
CA CYS A 106 -8.23 -11.24 10.41
C CYS A 106 -8.50 -10.09 11.37
N VAL A 107 -7.74 -10.05 12.47
CA VAL A 107 -7.76 -8.94 13.42
C VAL A 107 -6.63 -7.97 13.05
N PHE A 108 -6.99 -6.70 12.89
CA PHE A 108 -6.07 -5.65 12.46
C PHE A 108 -5.89 -4.61 13.57
N VAL A 109 -4.68 -4.49 14.11
CA VAL A 109 -4.33 -3.54 15.15
C VAL A 109 -3.43 -2.46 14.56
N LYS A 110 -3.85 -1.20 14.71
CA LYS A 110 -3.14 -0.03 14.18
C LYS A 110 -2.75 0.91 15.32
N ILE A 111 -1.45 1.12 15.52
CA ILE A 111 -0.92 2.00 16.55
C ILE A 111 -0.11 3.11 15.89
N LYS A 112 -0.55 4.36 16.04
CA LYS A 112 0.18 5.52 15.53
C LYS A 112 1.27 5.92 16.54
N TYR A 113 2.49 6.14 16.05
CA TYR A 113 3.54 6.71 16.89
C TYR A 113 3.26 8.18 17.18
N THR A 114 3.47 8.60 18.43
CA THR A 114 3.18 9.97 18.87
C THR A 114 4.45 10.81 19.05
N VAL A 115 5.60 10.17 19.30
CA VAL A 115 6.89 10.82 19.55
C VAL A 115 8.01 9.93 19.02
N GLY A 116 9.07 10.54 18.48
CA GLY A 116 10.30 9.87 18.07
C GLY A 116 10.27 9.37 16.63
N LEU A 117 9.23 8.60 16.26
CA LEU A 117 9.02 8.12 14.89
C LEU A 117 7.74 8.73 14.31
N ASP A 118 7.77 9.01 13.01
CA ASP A 118 6.56 9.27 12.24
C ASP A 118 6.13 8.00 11.51
N GLY A 119 4.82 7.76 11.45
CA GLY A 119 4.23 6.56 10.88
C GLY A 119 3.36 5.77 11.85
N THR A 120 3.13 4.50 11.53
CA THR A 120 2.19 3.64 12.23
C THR A 120 2.74 2.22 12.27
N ASN A 121 2.65 1.59 13.45
CA ASN A 121 2.83 0.16 13.60
C ASN A 121 1.51 -0.58 13.34
N ILE A 122 1.56 -1.59 12.48
CA ILE A 122 0.41 -2.42 12.13
C ILE A 122 0.73 -3.85 12.54
N MET A 123 -0.20 -4.49 13.24
CA MET A 123 -0.15 -5.90 13.59
C MET A 123 -1.40 -6.59 13.05
N VAL A 124 -1.20 -7.63 12.25
CA VAL A 124 -2.27 -8.45 11.68
C VAL A 124 -2.19 -9.83 12.32
N LEU A 125 -3.31 -10.29 12.86
CA LEU A 125 -3.44 -11.58 13.53
C LEU A 125 -4.51 -12.42 12.84
N LYS A 126 -4.27 -13.71 12.69
CA LYS A 126 -5.30 -14.64 12.19
C LYS A 126 -6.43 -14.75 13.20
N GLU A 127 -7.65 -14.91 12.72
CA GLU A 127 -8.82 -15.01 13.60
C GLU A 127 -8.68 -16.16 14.61
N ASP A 128 -8.18 -17.32 14.16
CA ASP A 128 -8.01 -18.50 15.01
C ASP A 128 -6.98 -18.27 16.13
N ASP A 129 -5.87 -17.59 15.83
CA ASP A 129 -4.86 -17.25 16.84
C ASP A 129 -5.44 -16.33 17.92
N VAL A 130 -6.24 -15.34 17.51
CA VAL A 130 -6.88 -14.42 18.47
C VAL A 130 -7.89 -15.14 19.34
N LYS A 131 -8.70 -16.03 18.76
CA LYS A 131 -9.66 -16.85 19.53
C LYS A 131 -8.94 -17.64 20.61
N ILE A 132 -7.83 -18.29 20.26
CA ILE A 132 -7.00 -19.02 21.22
C ILE A 132 -6.51 -18.07 22.32
N ILE A 133 -5.95 -16.90 21.97
CA ILE A 133 -5.44 -15.94 22.98
C ILE A 133 -6.57 -15.45 23.92
N THR A 134 -7.78 -15.24 23.42
CA THR A 134 -8.91 -14.71 24.20
C THR A 134 -9.66 -15.74 25.03
N ASP A 135 -9.56 -17.03 24.69
CA ASP A 135 -10.21 -18.13 25.41
C ASP A 135 -9.34 -18.69 26.57
N LEU A 136 -8.13 -18.14 26.73
CA LEU A 136 -7.17 -18.49 27.78
C LEU A 136 -7.43 -17.82 29.13
#